data_AF-A0A9D8MJF5-F1
#
_entry.id   AF-A0A9D8MJF5-F1
#
_cell.length_a   1.000
_cell.length_b   1.000
_cell.length_c   1.000
_cell.angle_alpha   90.00
_cell.angle_beta   90.00
_cell.angle_gamma   90.00
#
_symmetry.space_group_name_H-M   'P 1'
#
loop_
_entity.id
_entity.type
_entity.pdbx_description
1 polymer ?
#
loop_
_entity_poly.entity_id
_entity_poly.type
_entity_poly.pdbx_seq_one_letter_code
_entity_poly.pdbx_strand_id
1 'polypeptide(L)'
;MDPILDICRIPNWYPRFSAHSLPTSFVFLQPSEIKALIAGETETRPAKDVIARLALVMRNFSYNRFVSVDLAAPTDTPRFQLKRGAVRSARSAWHILAGSNKVKNSAIRGEVTAICIRPFRRMDVTREFRLFIKDGKLKGMSQYWLIRHFNRLERAKEQYWAKAYEFIEANAWALPAPDIVMDIYFTRSGKILVMDLNPFGPPTDPLMLKTWDQDWSLFPGIQLVPTPHVISGNVEVKF
;
A
#
# COMPACT_ATOMS: atom_id res chain seq x y z
N MET A 1 20.69 -5.05 1.20
CA MET A 1 19.22 -5.03 1.15
C MET A 1 18.77 -6.31 0.50
N ASP A 2 17.70 -6.94 0.99
CA ASP A 2 17.08 -8.09 0.32
C ASP A 2 16.69 -7.68 -1.12
N PRO A 3 17.17 -8.39 -2.16
CA PRO A 3 16.85 -8.07 -3.55
C PRO A 3 15.34 -7.99 -3.82
N ILE A 4 14.52 -8.80 -3.14
CA ILE A 4 13.08 -8.78 -3.34
C ILE A 4 12.42 -7.55 -2.71
N LEU A 5 12.95 -7.07 -1.58
CA LEU A 5 12.49 -5.81 -0.99
C LEU A 5 12.89 -4.61 -1.85
N ASP A 6 14.07 -4.65 -2.47
CA ASP A 6 14.52 -3.55 -3.32
C ASP A 6 13.58 -3.36 -4.51
N ILE A 7 13.16 -4.44 -5.20
CA ILE A 7 12.20 -4.32 -6.30
C ILE A 7 10.80 -3.86 -5.86
N CYS A 8 10.43 -4.05 -4.59
CA CYS A 8 9.15 -3.62 -4.02
C CYS A 8 9.12 -2.13 -3.67
N ARG A 9 10.25 -1.43 -3.72
CA ARG A 9 10.31 0.02 -3.48
C ARG A 9 9.50 0.76 -4.54
N ILE A 10 8.66 1.70 -4.12
CA ILE A 10 7.82 2.49 -5.04
C ILE A 10 8.63 3.10 -6.20
N PRO A 11 9.80 3.74 -5.99
CA PRO A 11 10.61 4.24 -7.10
C PRO A 11 11.02 3.18 -8.14
N ASN A 12 11.15 1.93 -7.73
CA ASN A 12 11.64 0.83 -8.57
C ASN A 12 10.52 0.17 -9.39
N TRP A 13 9.35 -0.09 -8.79
CA TRP A 13 8.25 -0.71 -9.53
C TRP A 13 7.34 0.30 -10.24
N TYR A 14 7.22 1.53 -9.74
CA TYR A 14 6.29 2.51 -10.28
C TYR A 14 6.43 2.76 -11.79
N PRO A 15 7.65 2.89 -12.38
CA PRO A 15 7.79 3.09 -13.82
C PRO A 15 7.10 2.02 -14.66
N ARG A 16 7.12 0.76 -14.20
CA ARG A 16 6.54 -0.41 -14.88
C ARG A 16 5.00 -0.39 -14.86
N PHE A 17 4.41 0.21 -13.83
CA PHE A 17 2.96 0.27 -13.63
C PHE A 17 2.40 1.70 -13.65
N SER A 18 3.14 2.67 -14.19
CA SER A 18 2.77 4.09 -14.14
C SER A 18 1.42 4.38 -14.82
N ALA A 19 1.10 3.69 -15.92
CA ALA A 19 -0.20 3.77 -16.60
C ALA A 19 -1.36 3.16 -15.78
N HIS A 20 -1.04 2.33 -14.81
CA HIS A 20 -1.98 1.61 -13.94
C HIS A 20 -1.84 2.05 -12.49
N SER A 21 -1.24 3.19 -12.18
CA SER A 21 -1.10 3.66 -10.80
C SER A 21 -1.56 5.12 -10.68
N LEU A 22 -1.61 5.62 -9.44
CA LEU A 22 -1.82 7.04 -9.22
C LEU A 22 -0.57 7.81 -9.67
N PRO A 23 -0.72 8.97 -10.33
CA PRO A 23 0.42 9.81 -10.66
C PRO A 23 1.28 10.08 -9.42
N THR A 24 2.55 9.67 -9.49
CA THR A 24 3.48 9.71 -8.36
C THR A 24 4.72 10.50 -8.73
N SER A 25 5.17 11.34 -7.81
CA SER A 25 6.43 12.08 -7.91
C SER A 25 7.34 11.72 -6.73
N PHE A 26 8.65 11.86 -6.94
CA PHE A 26 9.67 11.46 -5.99
C PHE A 26 10.56 12.64 -5.62
N VAL A 27 10.88 12.76 -4.33
CA VAL A 27 11.96 13.63 -3.84
C VAL A 27 13.02 12.74 -3.20
N PHE A 28 14.12 12.52 -3.91
CA PHE A 28 15.25 11.76 -3.39
C PHE A 28 15.93 12.49 -2.24
N LEU A 29 16.38 11.71 -1.25
CA LEU A 29 16.97 12.19 -0.03
C LEU A 29 18.49 12.02 -0.04
N GLN A 30 19.18 13.04 0.45
CA GLN A 30 20.61 13.01 0.73
C GLN A 30 20.88 12.23 2.04
N PRO A 31 22.09 11.68 2.25
CA PRO A 31 22.43 10.97 3.48
C PRO A 31 22.19 11.79 4.75
N SER A 32 22.46 13.10 4.73
CA SER A 32 22.19 14.02 5.86
C SER A 32 20.69 14.18 6.16
N GLU A 33 19.86 14.08 5.13
CA GLU A 33 18.40 14.21 5.25
C GLU A 33 17.77 12.92 5.73
N ILE A 34 18.31 11.76 5.34
CA ILE A 34 17.94 10.47 5.92
C ILE A 34 18.30 10.45 7.41
N LYS A 35 19.48 10.96 7.80
CA LYS A 35 19.85 11.11 9.23
C LYS A 35 18.86 12.00 9.99
N ALA A 36 18.48 13.15 9.42
CA ALA A 36 17.47 14.03 10.01
C ALA A 36 16.09 13.36 10.13
N LEU A 37 15.68 12.56 9.13
CA LEU A 37 14.45 11.78 9.15
C LEU A 37 14.45 10.77 10.31
N ILE A 38 15.54 10.01 10.47
CA ILE A 38 15.73 9.03 11.55
C ILE A 38 15.65 9.71 12.92
N ALA A 39 16.35 10.84 13.07
CA ALA A 39 16.33 11.64 14.30
C ALA A 39 14.98 12.32 14.57
N GLY A 40 14.08 12.39 13.57
CA GLY A 40 12.80 13.08 13.69
C GLY A 40 12.93 14.60 13.70
N GLU A 41 14.02 15.12 13.15
CA GLU A 41 14.31 16.56 13.14
C GLU A 41 13.42 17.29 12.12
N THR A 42 12.85 18.42 12.53
CA THR A 42 11.97 19.21 11.65
C THR A 42 12.49 20.61 11.33
N GLU A 43 13.44 21.11 12.12
CA GLU A 43 13.93 22.50 12.04
C GLU A 43 15.41 22.61 11.62
N THR A 44 16.09 21.49 11.43
CA THR A 44 17.50 21.46 10.99
C THR A 44 17.63 21.84 9.52
N ARG A 45 18.85 22.20 9.10
CA ARG A 45 19.12 22.57 7.71
C ARG A 45 18.72 21.47 6.71
N PRO A 46 19.08 20.17 6.93
CA PRO A 46 18.62 19.10 6.05
C PRO A 46 17.10 19.01 5.95
N ALA A 47 16.37 19.09 7.08
CA ALA A 47 14.90 19.10 7.07
C ALA A 47 14.33 20.26 6.25
N LYS A 48 14.88 21.47 6.40
CA LYS A 48 14.47 22.66 5.63
C LYS A 48 14.72 22.51 4.12
N ASP A 49 15.85 21.91 3.74
CA ASP A 49 16.19 21.67 2.33
C ASP A 49 15.23 20.66 1.67
N VAL A 50 14.87 19.57 2.36
CA VAL A 50 13.84 18.62 1.89
C VAL A 50 12.48 19.30 1.77
N ILE A 51 12.07 20.09 2.77
CA ILE A 51 10.80 20.82 2.75
C ILE A 51 10.74 21.77 1.54
N ALA A 52 11.84 22.45 1.19
CA ALA A 52 11.88 23.32 0.02
C ALA A 52 11.67 22.52 -1.28
N ARG A 53 12.33 21.36 -1.45
CA ARG A 53 12.14 20.51 -2.64
C ARG A 53 10.75 19.89 -2.71
N LEU A 54 10.21 19.44 -1.58
CA LEU A 54 8.82 18.99 -1.47
C LEU A 54 7.85 20.11 -1.90
N ALA A 55 8.09 21.36 -1.51
CA ALA A 55 7.23 22.47 -1.87
C ALA A 55 7.17 22.71 -3.38
N LEU A 56 8.27 22.48 -4.11
CA LEU A 56 8.30 22.57 -5.57
C LEU A 56 7.48 21.44 -6.20
N VAL A 57 7.78 20.19 -5.83
CA VAL A 57 7.11 19.01 -6.42
C VAL A 57 5.61 18.98 -6.11
N MET A 58 5.23 19.38 -4.88
CA MET A 58 3.83 19.37 -4.48
C MET A 58 2.97 20.33 -5.31
N ARG A 59 3.53 21.39 -5.91
CA ARG A 59 2.79 22.33 -6.79
C ARG A 59 2.15 21.62 -8.01
N ASN A 60 2.68 20.47 -8.41
CA ASN A 60 2.13 19.67 -9.51
C ASN A 60 0.79 19.01 -9.17
N PHE A 61 0.35 19.06 -7.91
CA PHE A 61 -0.90 18.47 -7.46
C PHE A 61 -1.86 19.57 -6.95
N SER A 62 -3.07 19.61 -7.47
CA SER A 62 -4.05 20.68 -7.18
C SER A 62 -4.74 20.56 -5.81
N TYR A 63 -4.63 19.42 -5.12
CA TYR A 63 -5.37 19.10 -3.89
C TYR A 63 -4.47 18.54 -2.80
N ASN A 64 -5.06 17.96 -1.74
CA ASN A 64 -4.31 17.20 -0.74
C ASN A 64 -3.49 16.08 -1.41
N ARG A 65 -2.34 15.75 -0.80
CA ARG A 65 -1.45 14.68 -1.24
C ARG A 65 -1.41 13.59 -0.17
N PHE A 66 -1.04 12.39 -0.57
CA PHE A 66 -0.59 11.35 0.31
C PHE A 66 0.92 11.26 0.17
N VAL A 67 1.62 11.05 1.29
CA VAL A 67 3.09 10.90 1.30
C VAL A 67 3.49 9.64 2.03
N SER A 68 4.53 8.99 1.50
CA SER A 68 5.20 7.84 2.09
C SER A 68 6.69 7.91 1.76
N VAL A 69 7.48 7.01 2.35
CA VAL A 69 8.79 6.63 1.82
C VAL A 69 8.66 5.37 0.96
N ASP A 70 9.77 4.85 0.46
CA ASP A 70 9.85 3.77 -0.52
C ASP A 70 9.00 2.52 -0.21
N LEU A 71 8.98 2.08 1.06
CA LEU A 71 8.29 0.86 1.52
C LEU A 71 7.34 1.11 2.70
N ALA A 72 7.20 2.37 3.16
CA ALA A 72 6.45 2.66 4.39
C ALA A 72 5.66 3.96 4.31
N ALA A 73 4.38 3.87 4.66
CA ALA A 73 3.54 5.03 4.94
C ALA A 73 3.48 5.32 6.45
N PRO A 74 3.31 6.60 6.86
CA PRO A 74 3.31 7.01 8.26
C PRO A 74 1.98 6.72 8.99
N THR A 75 1.45 5.50 8.81
CA THR A 75 0.11 5.07 9.26
C THR A 75 -0.04 4.98 10.77
N ASP A 76 1.08 4.91 11.48
CA ASP A 76 1.21 4.84 12.94
C ASP A 76 1.10 6.20 13.64
N THR A 77 1.10 7.32 12.89
CA THR A 77 1.03 8.64 13.51
C THR A 77 -0.40 9.05 13.88
N PRO A 78 -0.63 9.76 15.00
CA PRO A 78 -1.95 10.29 15.35
C PRO A 78 -2.51 11.22 14.27
N ARG A 79 -1.63 11.99 13.61
CA ARG A 79 -1.99 12.87 12.50
C ARG A 79 -2.55 12.09 11.32
N PHE A 80 -1.95 10.94 10.98
CA PHE A 80 -2.44 10.09 9.90
C PHE A 80 -3.88 9.64 10.19
N GLN A 81 -4.16 9.19 11.42
CA GLN A 81 -5.51 8.77 11.81
C GLN A 81 -6.51 9.93 11.75
N LEU A 82 -6.15 11.08 12.33
CA LEU A 82 -7.02 12.26 12.39
C LEU A 82 -7.36 12.82 11.00
N LYS A 83 -6.40 12.81 10.07
CA LYS A 83 -6.56 13.38 8.72
C LYS A 83 -6.71 12.32 7.63
N ARG A 84 -6.79 11.05 8.00
CA ARG A 84 -6.83 9.88 7.10
C ARG A 84 -5.71 9.90 6.07
N GLY A 85 -4.50 10.31 6.49
CA GLY A 85 -3.32 10.42 5.63
C GLY A 85 -3.27 11.63 4.68
N ALA A 86 -4.24 12.55 4.73
CA ALA A 86 -4.23 13.74 3.89
C ALA A 86 -3.17 14.77 4.34
N VAL A 87 -2.33 15.21 3.40
CA VAL A 87 -1.24 16.17 3.61
C VAL A 87 -1.44 17.40 2.71
N ARG A 88 -1.30 18.61 3.28
CA ARG A 88 -1.60 19.89 2.61
C ARG A 88 -0.36 20.68 2.19
N SER A 89 0.70 20.63 3.00
CA SER A 89 1.91 21.42 2.80
C SER A 89 3.16 20.56 2.92
N ALA A 90 4.25 21.02 2.31
CA ALA A 90 5.57 20.37 2.39
C ALA A 90 6.05 20.23 3.84
N ARG A 91 5.86 21.27 4.67
CA ARG A 91 6.16 21.20 6.10
C ARG A 91 5.37 20.05 6.76
N SER A 92 4.06 19.95 6.50
CA SER A 92 3.25 18.88 7.07
C SER A 92 3.61 17.48 6.54
N ALA A 93 4.10 17.39 5.30
CA ALA A 93 4.61 16.16 4.71
C ALA A 93 5.86 15.67 5.45
N TRP A 94 6.83 16.56 5.65
CA TRP A 94 8.03 16.22 6.39
C TRP A 94 7.72 15.85 7.85
N HIS A 95 6.90 16.65 8.54
CA HIS A 95 6.56 16.42 9.95
C HIS A 95 5.86 15.07 10.19
N ILE A 96 4.96 14.64 9.29
CA ILE A 96 4.27 13.36 9.47
C ILE A 96 5.22 12.17 9.20
N LEU A 97 6.14 12.30 8.24
CA LEU A 97 7.14 11.26 7.95
C LEU A 97 8.18 11.17 9.07
N ALA A 98 8.76 12.31 9.48
CA ALA A 98 9.73 12.40 10.57
C ALA A 98 9.11 12.13 11.96
N GLY A 99 7.78 12.12 12.08
CA GLY A 99 7.06 11.72 13.29
C GLY A 99 6.66 10.25 13.34
N SER A 100 6.89 9.47 12.28
CA SER A 100 6.47 8.06 12.19
C SER A 100 7.58 7.12 12.59
N ASN A 101 7.31 6.22 13.54
CA ASN A 101 8.24 5.16 13.92
C ASN A 101 8.37 4.14 12.79
N LYS A 102 7.29 3.83 12.07
CA LYS A 102 7.35 2.95 10.89
C LYS A 102 8.32 3.50 9.83
N VAL A 103 8.22 4.78 9.51
CA VAL A 103 9.10 5.44 8.53
C VAL A 103 10.54 5.50 9.04
N LYS A 104 10.76 5.89 10.29
CA LYS A 104 12.10 5.91 10.91
C LYS A 104 12.76 4.53 10.90
N ASN A 105 12.03 3.50 11.29
CA ASN A 105 12.56 2.13 11.31
C ASN A 105 12.91 1.65 9.89
N SER A 106 12.13 2.02 8.88
CA SER A 106 12.47 1.77 7.49
C SER A 106 13.76 2.50 7.08
N ALA A 107 13.90 3.77 7.44
CA ALA A 107 15.12 4.54 7.19
C ALA A 107 16.35 3.95 7.90
N ILE A 108 16.22 3.49 9.15
CA ILE A 108 17.29 2.81 9.92
C ILE A 108 17.75 1.53 9.21
N ARG A 109 16.83 0.78 8.59
CA ARG A 109 17.16 -0.42 7.80
C ARG A 109 17.75 -0.11 6.41
N GLY A 110 17.96 1.17 6.08
CA GLY A 110 18.46 1.60 4.78
C GLY A 110 17.43 1.50 3.66
N GLU A 111 16.15 1.34 3.98
CA GLU A 111 15.06 1.12 3.04
C GLU A 111 14.52 2.39 2.41
N VAL A 112 15.01 3.57 2.80
CA VAL A 112 14.52 4.86 2.29
C VAL A 112 15.54 5.51 1.36
N THR A 113 15.10 5.82 0.13
CA THR A 113 15.84 6.65 -0.83
C THR A 113 15.08 7.92 -1.19
N ALA A 114 13.76 7.90 -1.10
CA ALA A 114 12.92 8.99 -1.56
C ALA A 114 11.65 9.17 -0.74
N ILE A 115 11.11 10.39 -0.78
CA ILE A 115 9.73 10.65 -0.40
C ILE A 115 8.86 10.51 -1.65
N CYS A 116 7.85 9.65 -1.57
CA CYS A 116 6.86 9.41 -2.61
C CYS A 116 5.63 10.29 -2.38
N ILE A 117 5.18 10.99 -3.40
CA ILE A 117 4.06 11.95 -3.33
C ILE A 117 3.04 11.57 -4.40
N ARG A 118 1.80 11.30 -3.97
CA ARG A 118 0.68 10.96 -4.86
C ARG A 118 -0.57 11.76 -4.50
N PRO A 119 -1.55 11.96 -5.41
CA PRO A 119 -2.78 12.66 -5.07
C PRO A 119 -3.52 11.92 -3.96
N PHE A 120 -3.99 12.66 -2.96
CA PHE A 120 -4.82 12.07 -1.92
C PHE A 120 -6.22 11.77 -2.49
N ARG A 121 -6.67 10.53 -2.32
CA ARG A 121 -8.02 10.10 -2.65
C ARG A 121 -8.63 9.41 -1.44
N ARG A 122 -9.92 9.69 -1.19
CA ARG A 122 -10.70 8.86 -0.27
C ARG A 122 -11.11 7.60 -1.01
N MET A 123 -10.49 6.49 -0.66
CA MET A 123 -10.76 5.19 -1.28
C MET A 123 -11.98 4.55 -0.61
N ASP A 124 -12.82 3.92 -1.44
CA ASP A 124 -13.87 3.02 -0.94
C ASP A 124 -13.21 1.69 -0.57
N VAL A 125 -13.15 1.38 0.72
CA VAL A 125 -12.45 0.21 1.28
C VAL A 125 -12.91 -1.12 0.69
N THR A 126 -14.13 -1.19 0.12
CA THR A 126 -14.61 -2.43 -0.50
C THR A 126 -14.02 -2.68 -1.89
N ARG A 127 -13.23 -1.75 -2.41
CA ARG A 127 -12.61 -1.86 -3.73
C ARG A 127 -11.10 -2.07 -3.64
N GLU A 128 -10.59 -2.23 -2.43
CA GLU A 128 -9.19 -2.53 -2.14
C GLU A 128 -9.03 -4.05 -2.01
N PHE A 129 -8.10 -4.59 -2.78
CA PHE A 129 -7.78 -6.02 -2.79
C PHE A 129 -6.28 -6.24 -2.82
N ARG A 130 -5.86 -7.38 -2.29
CA ARG A 130 -4.49 -7.89 -2.40
C ARG A 130 -4.48 -9.07 -3.36
N LEU A 131 -3.65 -8.99 -4.39
CA LEU A 131 -3.40 -10.07 -5.34
C LEU A 131 -2.15 -10.85 -4.93
N PHE A 132 -2.22 -12.17 -5.06
CA PHE A 132 -1.13 -13.09 -4.78
C PHE A 132 -0.72 -13.72 -6.11
N ILE A 133 0.45 -13.34 -6.60
CA ILE A 133 0.97 -13.72 -7.91
C ILE A 133 2.15 -14.66 -7.68
N LYS A 134 2.09 -15.84 -8.29
CA LYS A 134 3.13 -16.86 -8.21
C LYS A 134 3.36 -17.45 -9.59
N ASP A 135 4.62 -17.65 -9.95
CA ASP A 135 5.04 -18.08 -11.28
C ASP A 135 4.49 -17.15 -12.38
N GLY A 136 4.37 -15.85 -12.08
CA GLY A 136 3.82 -14.82 -12.96
C GLY A 136 2.30 -14.87 -13.16
N LYS A 137 1.59 -15.74 -12.42
CA LYS A 137 0.14 -15.98 -12.57
C LYS A 137 -0.63 -15.59 -11.31
N LEU A 138 -1.84 -15.08 -11.47
CA LEU A 138 -2.73 -14.81 -10.34
C LEU A 138 -3.16 -16.14 -9.70
N LYS A 139 -2.76 -16.35 -8.44
CA LYS A 139 -3.13 -17.54 -7.66
C LYS A 139 -4.23 -17.26 -6.67
N GLY A 140 -4.25 -16.09 -6.06
CA GLY A 140 -5.26 -15.73 -5.08
C GLY A 140 -5.54 -14.25 -5.03
N MET A 141 -6.68 -13.90 -4.46
CA MET A 141 -7.08 -12.52 -4.23
C MET A 141 -7.78 -12.43 -2.88
N SER A 142 -7.45 -11.42 -2.09
CA SER A 142 -8.07 -11.19 -0.79
C SER A 142 -8.69 -9.80 -0.73
N GLN A 143 -9.87 -9.68 -0.12
CA GLN A 143 -10.39 -8.40 0.38
C GLN A 143 -9.36 -7.76 1.31
N TYR A 144 -9.00 -6.50 1.07
CA TYR A 144 -7.99 -5.82 1.89
C TYR A 144 -8.52 -5.43 3.27
N TRP A 145 -9.75 -4.91 3.34
CA TRP A 145 -10.32 -4.37 4.58
C TRP A 145 -11.08 -5.42 5.38
N LEU A 146 -10.50 -5.96 6.45
CA LEU A 146 -11.01 -7.18 7.11
C LEU A 146 -12.08 -6.96 8.20
N ILE A 147 -12.41 -5.71 8.55
CA ILE A 147 -13.24 -5.41 9.73
C ILE A 147 -14.68 -5.94 9.63
N ARG A 148 -15.23 -6.07 8.41
CA ARG A 148 -16.61 -6.54 8.24
C ARG A 148 -16.85 -7.20 6.89
N HIS A 149 -17.90 -8.01 6.86
CA HIS A 149 -18.50 -8.53 5.64
C HIS A 149 -19.20 -7.43 4.84
N PHE A 150 -19.12 -7.53 3.51
CA PHE A 150 -19.84 -6.67 2.58
C PHE A 150 -20.63 -7.52 1.57
N ASN A 151 -21.93 -7.69 1.80
CA ASN A 151 -22.81 -8.53 0.96
C ASN A 151 -22.72 -8.22 -0.55
N ARG A 152 -22.43 -6.96 -0.92
CA ARG A 152 -22.27 -6.55 -2.33
C ARG A 152 -21.04 -7.16 -3.01
N LEU A 153 -19.99 -7.50 -2.25
CA LEU A 153 -18.79 -8.11 -2.80
C LEU A 153 -19.03 -9.56 -3.16
N GLU A 154 -19.79 -10.30 -2.37
CA GLU A 154 -20.18 -11.68 -2.70
C GLU A 154 -20.86 -11.79 -4.07
N ARG A 155 -21.78 -10.85 -4.36
CA ARG A 155 -22.50 -10.81 -5.64
C ARG A 155 -21.61 -10.47 -6.83
N ALA A 156 -20.48 -9.79 -6.60
CA ALA A 156 -19.58 -9.30 -7.64
C ALA A 156 -18.23 -10.05 -7.66
N LYS A 157 -18.08 -11.10 -6.85
CA LYS A 157 -16.79 -11.74 -6.59
C LYS A 157 -16.12 -12.27 -7.85
N GLU A 158 -16.91 -12.97 -8.69
CA GLU A 158 -16.43 -13.53 -9.96
C GLU A 158 -16.05 -12.44 -10.96
N GLN A 159 -16.79 -11.31 -10.95
CA GLN A 159 -16.47 -10.18 -11.81
C GLN A 159 -15.15 -9.51 -11.40
N TYR A 160 -14.91 -9.32 -10.10
CA TYR A 160 -13.64 -8.78 -9.62
C TYR A 160 -12.48 -9.73 -9.90
N TRP A 161 -12.71 -11.03 -9.69
CA TRP A 161 -11.73 -12.06 -10.00
C TRP A 161 -11.35 -12.06 -11.49
N ALA A 162 -12.33 -12.12 -12.39
CA ALA A 162 -12.07 -12.12 -13.84
C ALA A 162 -11.27 -10.89 -14.29
N LYS A 163 -11.62 -9.70 -13.78
CA LYS A 163 -10.89 -8.47 -14.07
C LYS A 163 -9.45 -8.49 -13.56
N ALA A 164 -9.21 -9.00 -12.35
CA ALA A 164 -7.87 -9.13 -11.80
C ALA A 164 -7.05 -10.16 -12.60
N TYR A 165 -7.66 -11.28 -12.97
CA TYR A 165 -7.04 -12.32 -13.79
C TYR A 165 -6.61 -11.77 -15.15
N GLU A 166 -7.54 -11.15 -15.90
CA GLU A 166 -7.24 -10.52 -17.19
C GLU A 166 -6.15 -9.45 -17.08
N PHE A 167 -6.18 -8.66 -16.00
CA PHE A 167 -5.16 -7.65 -15.75
C PHE A 167 -3.77 -8.26 -15.55
N ILE A 168 -3.65 -9.34 -14.78
CA ILE A 168 -2.36 -10.01 -14.57
C ILE A 168 -1.88 -10.69 -15.85
N GLU A 169 -2.74 -11.41 -16.57
CA GLU A 169 -2.37 -12.02 -17.86
C GLU A 169 -1.84 -10.99 -18.86
N ALA A 170 -2.49 -9.82 -18.95
CA ALA A 170 -2.07 -8.75 -19.86
C ALA A 170 -0.79 -8.01 -19.42
N ASN A 171 -0.45 -8.02 -18.13
CA ASN A 171 0.63 -7.22 -17.55
C ASN A 171 1.73 -8.05 -16.87
N ALA A 172 1.73 -9.38 -17.00
CA ALA A 172 2.72 -10.26 -16.37
C ALA A 172 4.16 -9.90 -16.77
N TRP A 173 4.37 -9.44 -18.02
CA TRP A 173 5.66 -8.98 -18.53
C TRP A 173 6.24 -7.78 -17.77
N ALA A 174 5.38 -6.97 -17.14
CA ALA A 174 5.78 -5.79 -16.38
C ALA A 174 6.10 -6.09 -14.92
N LEU A 175 5.79 -7.30 -14.42
CA LEU A 175 6.08 -7.69 -13.04
C LEU A 175 7.60 -7.64 -12.79
N PRO A 176 8.04 -7.10 -11.64
CA PRO A 176 9.46 -7.08 -11.31
C PRO A 176 9.99 -8.45 -10.85
N ALA A 177 9.10 -9.37 -10.45
CA ALA A 177 9.39 -10.75 -10.09
C ALA A 177 8.17 -11.65 -10.41
N PRO A 178 8.38 -12.96 -10.66
CA PRO A 178 7.30 -13.91 -10.91
C PRO A 178 6.45 -14.17 -9.65
N ASP A 179 7.06 -14.07 -8.47
CA ASP A 179 6.43 -14.27 -7.18
C ASP A 179 6.37 -12.92 -6.46
N ILE A 180 5.17 -12.34 -6.39
CA ILE A 180 4.96 -11.02 -5.82
C ILE A 180 3.53 -10.85 -5.30
N VAL A 181 3.36 -9.96 -4.32
CA VAL A 181 2.05 -9.50 -3.86
C VAL A 181 1.79 -8.12 -4.42
N MET A 182 0.58 -7.89 -4.91
CA MET A 182 0.18 -6.61 -5.48
C MET A 182 -1.09 -6.10 -4.79
N ASP A 183 -0.99 -4.96 -4.13
CA ASP A 183 -2.15 -4.27 -3.58
C ASP A 183 -2.76 -3.39 -4.67
N ILE A 184 -4.07 -3.54 -4.88
CA ILE A 184 -4.80 -2.86 -5.94
C ILE A 184 -6.05 -2.15 -5.43
N TYR A 185 -6.52 -1.20 -6.23
CA TYR A 185 -7.82 -0.57 -6.09
C TYR A 185 -8.61 -0.63 -7.39
N PHE A 186 -9.87 -1.08 -7.32
CA PHE A 186 -10.81 -0.95 -8.43
C PHE A 186 -11.46 0.44 -8.45
N THR A 187 -11.28 1.16 -9.55
CA THR A 187 -12.01 2.41 -9.80
C THR A 187 -13.51 2.17 -10.00
N ARG A 188 -14.32 3.24 -9.99
CA ARG A 188 -15.77 3.14 -10.27
C ARG A 188 -16.07 2.56 -11.67
N SER A 189 -15.20 2.85 -12.64
CA SER A 189 -15.26 2.29 -13.99
C SER A 189 -14.73 0.85 -14.08
N GLY A 190 -14.21 0.28 -13.00
CA GLY A 190 -13.65 -1.07 -12.98
C GLY A 190 -12.21 -1.18 -13.46
N LYS A 191 -11.54 -0.08 -13.80
CA LYS A 191 -10.08 -0.05 -14.04
C LYS A 191 -9.33 -0.34 -12.75
N ILE A 192 -8.22 -1.04 -12.85
CA ILE A 192 -7.33 -1.36 -11.73
C ILE A 192 -6.27 -0.28 -11.56
N LEU A 193 -6.06 0.15 -10.31
CA LEU A 193 -4.94 0.96 -9.89
C LEU A 193 -4.03 0.13 -8.98
N VAL A 194 -2.76 -0.05 -9.35
CA VAL A 194 -1.70 -0.62 -8.52
C VAL A 194 -1.32 0.39 -7.45
N MET A 195 -1.47 0.00 -6.20
CA MET A 195 -1.28 0.83 -5.02
C MET A 195 0.05 0.57 -4.33
N ASP A 196 0.47 -0.71 -4.31
CA ASP A 196 1.73 -1.15 -3.72
C ASP A 196 2.17 -2.53 -4.24
N LEU A 197 3.46 -2.82 -4.17
CA LEU A 197 4.02 -4.16 -4.36
C LEU A 197 4.73 -4.62 -3.09
N ASN A 198 4.57 -5.89 -2.76
CA ASN A 198 5.14 -6.49 -1.56
C ASN A 198 5.77 -7.87 -1.87
N PRO A 199 6.74 -8.33 -1.08
CA PRO A 199 7.29 -9.68 -1.21
C PRO A 199 6.21 -10.77 -1.15
N PHE A 200 6.45 -11.88 -1.83
CA PHE A 200 5.62 -13.07 -1.70
C PHE A 200 6.08 -13.90 -0.49
N GLY A 201 5.35 -13.80 0.62
CA GLY A 201 5.73 -14.42 1.89
C GLY A 201 5.81 -13.41 3.03
N PRO A 202 6.21 -13.87 4.24
CA PRO A 202 6.54 -12.97 5.34
C PRO A 202 7.60 -11.93 4.92
N PRO A 203 7.48 -10.66 5.35
CA PRO A 203 6.58 -10.15 6.39
C PRO A 203 5.19 -9.69 5.88
N THR A 204 4.86 -9.94 4.62
CA THR A 204 3.58 -9.49 4.04
C THR A 204 2.42 -10.28 4.64
N ASP A 205 1.36 -9.59 5.07
CA ASP A 205 0.17 -10.24 5.66
C ASP A 205 -0.63 -11.03 4.59
N PRO A 206 -0.94 -12.32 4.78
CA PRO A 206 -1.74 -13.11 3.85
C PRO A 206 -3.25 -12.75 3.86
N LEU A 207 -3.70 -11.88 4.77
CA LEU A 207 -5.08 -11.43 4.91
C LEU A 207 -6.08 -12.60 4.97
N MET A 208 -7.09 -12.64 4.09
CA MET A 208 -8.10 -13.70 4.09
C MET A 208 -7.57 -15.08 3.66
N LEU A 209 -6.35 -15.18 3.11
CA LEU A 209 -5.71 -16.48 2.87
C LEU A 209 -5.16 -17.10 4.18
N LYS A 210 -5.11 -16.33 5.27
CA LYS A 210 -4.77 -16.73 6.65
C LYS A 210 -3.34 -17.20 6.87
N THR A 211 -2.72 -17.90 5.93
CA THR A 211 -1.37 -18.45 6.03
C THR A 211 -0.63 -18.40 4.69
N TRP A 212 0.70 -18.32 4.77
CA TRP A 212 1.59 -18.52 3.63
C TRP A 212 1.86 -20.00 3.34
N ASP A 213 1.70 -20.84 4.36
CA ASP A 213 1.93 -22.29 4.32
C ASP A 213 0.72 -23.01 3.73
N GLN A 214 0.40 -22.68 2.48
CA GLN A 214 -0.68 -23.28 1.71
C GLN A 214 -0.17 -23.81 0.38
N ASP A 215 -0.93 -24.72 -0.23
CA ASP A 215 -0.62 -25.23 -1.56
C ASP A 215 -1.04 -24.21 -2.63
N TRP A 216 -0.05 -23.50 -3.16
CA TRP A 216 -0.22 -22.51 -4.23
C TRP A 216 -0.43 -23.11 -5.63
N SER A 217 -0.39 -24.43 -5.76
CA SER A 217 -0.85 -25.11 -6.97
C SER A 217 -2.38 -25.12 -7.06
N LEU A 218 -3.06 -25.08 -5.91
CA LEU A 218 -4.49 -24.91 -5.82
C LEU A 218 -4.87 -23.45 -6.08
N PHE A 219 -6.08 -23.27 -6.60
CA PHE A 219 -6.62 -21.95 -6.91
C PHE A 219 -7.58 -21.49 -5.79
N PRO A 220 -7.11 -20.71 -4.80
CA PRO A 220 -7.98 -20.19 -3.76
C PRO A 220 -9.02 -19.19 -4.27
N GLY A 221 -8.86 -18.65 -5.49
CA GLY A 221 -9.77 -17.63 -6.03
C GLY A 221 -9.81 -16.38 -5.15
N ILE A 222 -10.97 -15.73 -5.11
CA ILE A 222 -11.23 -14.55 -4.27
C ILE A 222 -11.70 -14.95 -2.87
N GLN A 223 -11.02 -14.44 -1.84
CA GLN A 223 -11.36 -14.62 -0.44
C GLN A 223 -11.88 -13.32 0.18
N LEU A 224 -13.12 -13.35 0.62
CA LEU A 224 -13.86 -12.23 1.22
C LEU A 224 -14.12 -12.52 2.71
N VAL A 225 -14.31 -11.46 3.50
CA VAL A 225 -14.71 -11.62 4.91
C VAL A 225 -16.08 -12.33 4.94
N PRO A 226 -16.22 -13.48 5.62
CA PRO A 226 -17.43 -14.29 5.56
C PRO A 226 -18.63 -13.59 6.20
N THR A 227 -19.83 -14.00 5.81
CA THR A 227 -21.07 -13.51 6.44
C THR A 227 -21.04 -13.84 7.94
N PRO A 228 -21.32 -12.87 8.84
CA PRO A 228 -21.41 -13.15 10.26
C PRO A 228 -22.48 -14.21 10.54
N HIS A 229 -22.14 -15.24 11.30
CA HIS A 229 -23.13 -16.19 11.79
C HIS A 229 -23.82 -15.59 13.02
N VAL A 230 -25.15 -15.53 13.00
CA VAL A 230 -25.94 -15.19 14.18
C VAL A 230 -25.98 -16.43 15.06
N ILE A 231 -25.38 -16.37 16.25
CA ILE A 231 -25.58 -17.41 17.27
C ILE A 231 -26.92 -17.08 17.95
N SER A 232 -27.96 -17.86 17.64
CA SER A 232 -29.22 -17.82 18.37
C SER A 232 -29.26 -18.97 19.38
N GLY A 233 -29.35 -18.64 20.66
CA GLY A 233 -29.47 -19.57 21.78
C GLY A 233 -29.53 -18.81 23.12
N ASN A 234 -30.11 -19.41 24.17
CA ASN A 234 -30.10 -18.81 25.51
C ASN A 234 -28.65 -18.75 26.01
N VAL A 235 -28.06 -17.57 25.96
CA VAL A 235 -26.76 -17.32 26.59
C VAL A 235 -27.02 -17.15 28.09
N GLU A 236 -26.98 -18.25 28.85
CA GLU A 236 -26.89 -18.17 30.31
C GLU A 236 -25.51 -17.62 30.68
N VAL A 237 -25.43 -16.30 30.87
CA VAL A 237 -24.25 -15.68 31.49
C VAL A 237 -24.36 -15.90 32.99
N LYS A 238 -23.58 -16.85 33.52
CA LYS A 238 -23.40 -17.01 34.96
C LYS A 238 -22.30 -16.03 35.41
N PHE A 239 -22.64 -15.15 36.35
CA PHE A 239 -21.72 -14.26 37.04
C PHE A 239 -21.04 -15.00 38.20
#